data_AF-A0A945CLX2-F1
#
_entry.id   AF-A0A945CLX2-F1
#
_cell.length_a   1.000
_cell.length_b   1.000
_cell.length_c   1.000
_cell.angle_alpha   90.00
_cell.angle_beta   90.00
_cell.angle_gamma   90.00
#
_symmetry.space_group_name_H-M   'P 1'
#
loop_
_entity.id
_entity.type
_entity.pdbx_description
1 polymer ?
#
loop_
_entity_poly.entity_id
_entity_poly.type
_entity_poly.pdbx_seq_one_letter_code
_entity_poly.pdbx_strand_id
1 'polypeptide(L)'
;MSTGKFQSLLSRTLKVFLAEEKTTETREAPPSTGKEEKGDSHREFLSQQVPLLADLLNVNAEEVSIQHRPRKDGAVSTFFLVPIQEDDCHLDLAFSPDLTQVFLLRLETGSSISPSRLHTLLAGRGLACEEGTLGSILGAEGTPPKGKIAQGVAPLPGRDEQIHFPFYPDQAACAQTPPIFAHLASEPLTALPTSARAVWATPGQVLAEIQPAEPGIPGKDVFGRLLPALDGLAVGMEPGPGVQKSEDGQFLEAIAHGYVYIHQQILGIRDPLTLTEDKLCAHFTAIPGWASSPPSGREILGLLSIRGVVHGLEEENCNRAAQAFQKPSTQPVHFRVAQGRPPVHGRDGELLFDVDCSPKPGKFNDDGSIDFRETNFGLNVPAGIQLARLRPATEGLSGSTLFGEEIPAHSGTQKELAAGPNVEIIEGDNELIFRSLIDGRVSNQKGLLQVFETLHFTADIGYQTGNVDFSGDVVIGGSVLPGFSIKAEGSIAIQGQVEAGAYLEAEGDIIVCGGIVGEETRVVSDGA
;
A
#
# COMPACT_ATOMS: atom_id res chain seq x y z
N MET A 1 -23.55 38.44 -12.74
CA MET A 1 -22.48 38.96 -11.87
C MET A 1 -21.48 37.85 -11.59
N SER A 2 -20.27 38.04 -12.13
CA SER A 2 -18.99 37.37 -11.91
C SER A 2 -18.93 35.83 -11.78
N THR A 3 -18.82 35.19 -12.95
CA THR A 3 -17.98 34.00 -13.21
C THR A 3 -16.53 34.11 -12.68
N GLY A 4 -16.05 35.32 -12.38
CA GLY A 4 -14.71 35.59 -11.82
C GLY A 4 -14.51 35.32 -10.32
N LYS A 5 -15.55 34.96 -9.54
CA LYS A 5 -15.37 34.58 -8.12
C LYS A 5 -15.14 33.08 -7.91
N PHE A 6 -15.31 32.27 -8.96
CA PHE A 6 -15.23 30.82 -8.87
C PHE A 6 -13.83 30.25 -9.21
N GLN A 7 -13.10 30.92 -10.11
CA GLN A 7 -11.71 30.60 -10.41
C GLN A 7 -10.75 30.87 -9.23
N SER A 8 -11.06 31.83 -8.36
CA SER A 8 -10.25 32.11 -7.16
C SER A 8 -10.49 31.12 -6.01
N LEU A 9 -11.57 30.34 -6.07
CA LEU A 9 -11.83 29.26 -5.13
C LEU A 9 -11.06 28.00 -5.53
N LEU A 10 -11.00 27.64 -6.82
CA LEU A 10 -10.12 26.55 -7.27
C LEU A 10 -8.63 26.84 -7.02
N SER A 11 -8.18 28.09 -7.21
CA SER A 11 -6.79 28.48 -6.90
C SER A 11 -6.48 28.49 -5.39
N ARG A 12 -7.49 28.57 -4.53
CA ARG A 12 -7.34 28.46 -3.07
C ARG A 12 -7.43 27.02 -2.57
N THR A 13 -8.29 26.19 -3.15
CA THR A 13 -8.43 24.78 -2.74
C THR A 13 -7.27 23.92 -3.23
N LEU A 14 -6.73 24.17 -4.43
CA LEU A 14 -5.48 23.52 -4.88
C LEU A 14 -4.25 23.99 -4.08
N LYS A 15 -4.22 25.24 -3.60
CA LYS A 15 -3.17 25.73 -2.68
C LYS A 15 -3.21 25.06 -1.31
N VAL A 16 -4.36 24.56 -0.86
CA VAL A 16 -4.48 23.82 0.41
C VAL A 16 -4.03 22.37 0.25
N PHE A 17 -4.21 21.74 -0.93
CA PHE A 17 -3.74 20.37 -1.19
C PHE A 17 -2.27 20.27 -1.61
N LEU A 18 -1.65 21.36 -2.07
CA LEU A 18 -0.22 21.41 -2.45
C LEU A 18 0.72 21.88 -1.32
N ALA A 19 0.20 22.20 -0.13
CA ALA A 19 0.97 22.87 0.94
C ALA A 19 1.42 21.95 2.10
N GLU A 20 1.09 20.66 2.09
CA GLU A 20 1.66 19.69 3.04
C GLU A 20 2.89 19.02 2.39
N GLU A 21 4.05 19.23 3.00
CA GLU A 21 5.40 18.76 2.60
C GLU A 21 6.21 19.59 1.57
N LYS A 22 6.30 20.89 1.81
CA LYS A 22 7.61 21.58 1.76
C LYS A 22 7.81 22.42 3.01
N THR A 23 8.06 21.76 4.14
CA THR A 23 8.81 22.40 5.22
C THR A 23 10.30 22.35 4.89
N THR A 24 10.96 23.49 5.09
CA THR A 24 12.41 23.71 5.16
C THR A 24 13.20 23.75 3.84
N GLU A 25 12.89 24.74 3.00
CA GLU A 25 13.93 25.72 2.61
C GLU A 25 13.36 27.12 2.79
N THR A 26 13.86 27.77 3.83
CA THR A 26 13.51 29.11 4.28
C THR A 26 13.92 30.13 3.22
N ARG A 27 12.93 30.68 2.51
CA ARG A 27 12.99 32.09 2.11
C ARG A 27 11.80 32.78 2.77
N GLU A 28 12.16 33.60 3.75
CA GLU A 28 11.29 34.33 4.66
C GLU A 28 10.10 34.95 3.93
N ALA A 29 8.91 34.45 4.24
CA ALA A 29 7.73 35.30 4.25
C ALA A 29 7.89 36.26 5.45
N PRO A 30 7.71 37.57 5.29
CA PRO A 30 7.66 38.43 6.45
C PRO A 30 6.38 38.09 7.25
N PRO A 31 6.46 38.14 8.59
CA PRO A 31 5.43 37.64 9.48
C PRO A 31 4.17 38.52 9.45
N SER A 32 3.02 37.89 9.60
CA SER A 32 1.78 38.54 9.99
C SER A 32 1.81 38.92 11.47
N THR A 33 2.67 39.87 11.84
CA THR A 33 2.65 40.60 13.12
C THR A 33 3.31 41.95 12.91
N GLY A 34 2.55 43.04 13.00
CA GLY A 34 3.09 44.41 12.96
C GLY A 34 2.55 45.23 11.81
N LYS A 35 1.77 46.26 12.12
CA LYS A 35 1.24 47.26 11.18
C LYS A 35 2.31 48.20 10.58
N GLU A 36 3.60 47.84 10.62
CA GLU A 36 4.70 48.78 10.35
C GLU A 36 5.57 48.44 9.11
N GLU A 37 5.80 47.17 8.73
CA GLU A 37 6.76 46.84 7.64
C GLU A 37 6.28 47.08 6.19
N LYS A 38 4.96 47.08 5.91
CA LYS A 38 4.44 47.43 4.56
C LYS A 38 4.64 48.90 4.20
N GLY A 39 4.89 49.75 5.20
CA GLY A 39 5.13 51.18 5.02
C GLY A 39 6.51 51.48 4.43
N ASP A 40 7.53 50.68 4.77
CA ASP A 40 8.92 50.97 4.44
C ASP A 40 9.28 50.54 3.02
N SER A 41 8.88 49.35 2.56
CA SER A 41 9.14 48.90 1.18
C SER A 41 8.43 49.76 0.13
N HIS A 42 7.24 50.29 0.46
CA HIS A 42 6.50 51.19 -0.42
C HIS A 42 7.10 52.60 -0.43
N ARG A 43 7.58 53.09 0.73
CA ARG A 43 8.32 54.37 0.82
C ARG A 43 9.66 54.32 0.11
N GLU A 44 10.35 53.19 0.21
CA GLU A 44 11.64 52.94 -0.45
C GLU A 44 11.49 52.83 -1.98
N PHE A 45 10.43 52.19 -2.47
CA PHE A 45 10.08 52.23 -3.89
C PHE A 45 9.79 53.65 -4.39
N LEU A 46 8.99 54.43 -3.64
CA LEU A 46 8.64 55.79 -4.02
C LEU A 46 9.86 56.73 -3.98
N SER A 47 10.77 56.58 -3.02
CA SER A 47 11.99 57.40 -2.93
C SER A 47 13.00 57.09 -4.04
N GLN A 48 13.05 55.85 -4.54
CA GLN A 48 13.89 55.48 -5.69
C GLN A 48 13.41 56.07 -7.02
N GLN A 49 12.10 56.37 -7.16
CA GLN A 49 11.53 56.96 -8.38
C GLN A 49 11.77 58.48 -8.48
N VAL A 50 12.04 59.17 -7.36
CA VAL A 50 12.26 60.62 -7.31
C VAL A 50 13.44 61.08 -8.18
N PRO A 51 14.68 60.55 -8.05
CA PRO A 51 15.79 60.96 -8.89
C PRO A 51 15.59 60.60 -10.36
N LEU A 52 14.93 59.47 -10.65
CA LEU A 52 14.65 59.03 -12.01
C LEU A 52 13.62 59.93 -12.72
N LEU A 53 12.60 60.40 -12.00
CA LEU A 53 11.63 61.37 -12.48
C LEU A 53 12.25 62.77 -12.65
N ALA A 54 13.13 63.16 -11.73
CA ALA A 54 13.87 64.42 -11.79
C ALA A 54 14.80 64.50 -13.01
N ASP A 55 15.55 63.42 -13.28
CA ASP A 55 16.40 63.30 -14.47
C ASP A 55 15.59 63.32 -15.78
N LEU A 56 14.46 62.60 -15.81
CA LEU A 56 13.55 62.55 -16.96
C LEU A 56 12.96 63.91 -17.32
N LEU A 57 12.57 64.67 -16.30
CA LEU A 57 12.00 66.00 -16.45
C LEU A 57 13.05 67.09 -16.45
N ASN A 58 14.35 66.78 -16.30
CA ASN A 58 15.45 67.74 -16.18
C ASN A 58 15.18 68.84 -15.12
N VAL A 59 14.79 68.41 -13.92
CA VAL A 59 14.53 69.26 -12.73
C VAL A 59 15.38 68.77 -11.55
N ASN A 60 15.55 69.58 -10.51
CA ASN A 60 16.31 69.13 -9.34
C ASN A 60 15.49 68.10 -8.54
N ALA A 61 16.14 67.05 -8.05
CA ALA A 61 15.47 66.02 -7.25
C ALA A 61 14.82 66.55 -5.96
N GLU A 62 15.34 67.66 -5.40
CA GLU A 62 14.79 68.36 -4.22
C GLU A 62 13.45 69.06 -4.51
N GLU A 63 13.14 69.33 -5.78
CA GLU A 63 11.89 70.00 -6.20
C GLU A 63 10.72 69.00 -6.33
N VAL A 64 11.02 67.68 -6.42
CA VAL A 64 10.01 66.63 -6.52
C VAL A 64 9.50 66.23 -5.13
N SER A 65 8.23 66.49 -4.85
CA SER A 65 7.62 66.17 -3.55
C SER A 65 6.58 65.06 -3.63
N ILE A 66 6.57 64.13 -2.66
CA ILE A 66 5.59 63.03 -2.60
C ILE A 66 4.38 63.49 -1.77
N GLN A 67 3.19 63.46 -2.34
CA GLN A 67 1.94 63.77 -1.63
C GLN A 67 1.01 62.55 -1.54
N HIS A 68 0.47 62.33 -0.35
CA HIS A 68 -0.56 61.33 -0.09
C HIS A 68 -1.92 62.02 0.12
N ARG A 69 -2.89 61.74 -0.76
CA ARG A 69 -4.25 62.28 -0.66
C ARG A 69 -5.27 61.20 -0.35
N PRO A 70 -6.09 61.34 0.71
CA PRO A 70 -7.20 60.43 0.95
C PRO A 70 -8.31 60.65 -0.09
N ARG A 71 -8.82 59.55 -0.66
CA ARG A 71 -9.98 59.50 -1.54
C ARG A 71 -11.26 59.30 -0.73
N LYS A 72 -12.41 59.64 -1.34
CA LYS A 72 -13.75 59.55 -0.72
C LYS A 72 -14.20 58.11 -0.39
N ASP A 73 -13.54 57.11 -0.96
CA ASP A 73 -13.75 55.67 -0.76
C ASP A 73 -12.88 55.07 0.36
N GLY A 74 -12.06 55.89 1.04
CA GLY A 74 -11.16 55.46 2.12
C GLY A 74 -9.77 55.01 1.65
N ALA A 75 -9.48 55.02 0.34
CA ALA A 75 -8.15 54.73 -0.19
C ALA A 75 -7.22 55.96 -0.14
N VAL A 76 -5.91 55.77 -0.02
CA VAL A 76 -4.92 56.87 -0.12
C VAL A 76 -4.28 56.83 -1.51
N SER A 77 -4.40 57.90 -2.28
CA SER A 77 -3.71 58.08 -3.55
C SER A 77 -2.42 58.87 -3.37
N THR A 78 -1.29 58.29 -3.76
CA THR A 78 0.02 58.94 -3.76
C THR A 78 0.30 59.58 -5.11
N PHE A 79 0.91 60.76 -5.15
CA PHE A 79 1.36 61.43 -6.37
C PHE A 79 2.74 62.06 -6.16
N PHE A 80 3.54 62.12 -7.23
CA PHE A 80 4.74 62.97 -7.26
C PHE A 80 4.35 64.34 -7.80
N LEU A 81 4.57 65.39 -7.01
CA LEU A 81 4.42 66.76 -7.45
C LEU A 81 5.75 67.29 -7.94
N VAL A 82 5.73 67.83 -9.16
CA VAL A 82 6.90 68.41 -9.79
C VAL A 82 6.55 69.84 -10.21
N PRO A 83 7.07 70.86 -9.52
CA PRO A 83 7.01 72.23 -9.99
C PRO A 83 8.02 72.41 -11.13
N ILE A 84 7.61 73.06 -12.21
CA ILE A 84 8.47 73.40 -13.34
C ILE A 84 8.38 74.91 -13.53
N GLN A 85 9.52 75.58 -13.40
CA GLN A 85 9.65 77.02 -13.64
C GLN A 85 10.51 77.24 -14.89
N GLU A 86 9.91 77.85 -15.92
CA GLU A 86 10.59 78.14 -17.18
C GLU A 86 10.12 79.51 -17.70
N ASP A 87 11.04 80.48 -17.79
CA ASP A 87 10.78 81.89 -18.09
C ASP A 87 9.63 82.49 -17.24
N ASP A 88 8.54 82.90 -17.89
CA ASP A 88 7.34 83.50 -17.28
C ASP A 88 6.25 82.46 -16.92
N CYS A 89 6.57 81.16 -16.93
CA CYS A 89 5.61 80.07 -16.75
C CYS A 89 5.98 79.18 -15.54
N HIS A 90 5.03 79.00 -14.63
CA HIS A 90 5.12 78.08 -13.50
C HIS A 90 4.05 76.99 -13.63
N LEU A 91 4.47 75.73 -13.67
CA LEU A 91 3.60 74.56 -13.82
C LEU A 91 3.74 73.64 -12.61
N ASP A 92 2.62 73.29 -11.99
CA ASP A 92 2.59 72.20 -11.00
C ASP A 92 2.05 70.94 -11.66
N LEU A 93 2.91 69.95 -11.89
CA LEU A 93 2.54 68.65 -12.44
C LEU A 93 2.40 67.61 -11.34
N ALA A 94 1.39 66.76 -11.43
CA ALA A 94 1.21 65.61 -10.57
C ALA A 94 1.28 64.31 -11.36
N PHE A 95 2.27 63.48 -11.05
CA PHE A 95 2.48 62.18 -11.65
C PHE A 95 1.89 61.08 -10.77
N SER A 96 1.24 60.09 -11.38
CA SER A 96 0.86 58.87 -10.68
C SER A 96 2.10 58.03 -10.33
N PRO A 97 2.03 57.15 -9.31
CA PRO A 97 3.19 56.38 -8.84
C PRO A 97 3.77 55.40 -9.87
N ASP A 98 2.94 54.97 -10.83
CA ASP A 98 3.27 54.10 -11.95
C ASP A 98 3.66 54.89 -13.22
N LEU A 99 3.72 56.23 -13.13
CA LEU A 99 4.04 57.17 -14.22
C LEU A 99 3.12 57.03 -15.45
N THR A 100 1.93 56.46 -15.31
CA THR A 100 0.96 56.30 -16.41
C THR A 100 0.05 57.52 -16.57
N GLN A 101 0.03 58.44 -15.62
CA GLN A 101 -0.84 59.62 -15.66
C GLN A 101 -0.11 60.87 -15.18
N VAL A 102 -0.26 61.97 -15.94
CA VAL A 102 0.15 63.30 -15.51
C VAL A 102 -1.04 64.22 -15.47
N PHE A 103 -1.20 64.93 -14.37
CA PHE A 103 -2.20 65.97 -14.18
C PHE A 103 -1.52 67.31 -14.07
N LEU A 104 -2.07 68.31 -14.77
CA LEU A 104 -1.74 69.70 -14.49
C LEU A 104 -2.59 70.14 -13.30
N LEU A 105 -1.94 70.62 -12.24
CA LEU A 105 -2.62 71.11 -11.03
C LEU A 105 -2.71 72.63 -11.00
N ARG A 106 -1.68 73.30 -11.50
CA ARG A 106 -1.57 74.76 -11.53
C ARG A 106 -0.75 75.17 -12.74
N LEU A 107 -1.16 76.28 -13.35
CA LEU A 107 -0.45 76.95 -14.42
C LEU A 107 -0.52 78.44 -14.13
N GLU A 108 0.62 79.08 -13.89
CA GLU A 108 0.73 80.53 -13.72
C GLU A 108 1.64 81.07 -14.81
N THR A 109 1.12 81.99 -15.63
CA THR A 109 1.84 82.52 -16.77
C THR A 109 1.74 84.04 -16.78
N GLY A 110 2.86 84.74 -16.94
CA GLY A 110 2.88 86.21 -17.06
C GLY A 110 2.16 86.76 -18.31
N SER A 111 1.90 85.90 -19.30
CA SER A 111 1.14 86.19 -20.53
C SER A 111 0.32 84.96 -20.97
N SER A 112 -0.67 85.15 -21.85
CA SER A 112 -1.48 84.06 -22.42
C SER A 112 -0.60 83.02 -23.13
N ILE A 113 -0.54 81.79 -22.60
CA ILE A 113 0.20 80.68 -23.22
C ILE A 113 -0.68 79.97 -24.25
N SER A 114 -0.19 79.84 -25.48
CA SER A 114 -0.91 79.07 -26.51
C SER A 114 -0.78 77.56 -26.25
N PRO A 115 -1.81 76.75 -26.59
CA PRO A 115 -1.74 75.28 -26.46
C PRO A 115 -0.52 74.67 -27.17
N SER A 116 -0.11 75.23 -28.31
CA SER A 116 1.07 74.78 -29.06
C SER A 116 2.40 75.05 -28.33
N ARG A 117 2.50 76.17 -27.61
CA ARG A 117 3.69 76.51 -26.81
C ARG A 117 3.78 75.60 -25.59
N LEU A 118 2.65 75.34 -24.92
CA LEU A 118 2.57 74.39 -23.80
C LEU A 118 2.91 72.95 -24.25
N HIS A 119 2.40 72.53 -25.41
CA HIS A 119 2.73 71.24 -26.00
C HIS A 119 4.24 71.11 -26.31
N THR A 120 4.86 72.15 -26.86
CA THR A 120 6.31 72.16 -27.16
C THR A 120 7.16 72.08 -25.89
N LEU A 121 6.75 72.76 -24.82
CA LEU A 121 7.42 72.71 -23.52
C LEU A 121 7.33 71.29 -22.90
N LEU A 122 6.14 70.71 -22.87
CA LEU A 122 5.93 69.35 -22.34
C LEU A 122 6.62 68.28 -23.19
N ALA A 123 6.57 68.40 -24.52
CA ALA A 123 7.26 67.51 -25.45
C ALA A 123 8.79 67.64 -25.37
N GLY A 124 9.33 68.85 -25.14
CA GLY A 124 10.75 69.09 -24.90
C GLY A 124 11.28 68.41 -23.62
N ARG A 125 10.37 68.07 -22.70
CA ARG A 125 10.63 67.29 -21.46
C ARG A 125 10.28 65.81 -21.60
N GLY A 126 10.06 65.34 -22.84
CA GLY A 126 9.81 63.93 -23.15
C GLY A 126 8.40 63.42 -22.85
N LEU A 127 7.45 64.28 -22.50
CA LEU A 127 6.07 63.87 -22.23
C LEU A 127 5.28 63.69 -23.53
N ALA A 128 4.68 62.51 -23.70
CA ALA A 128 3.76 62.23 -24.80
C ALA A 128 2.35 62.77 -24.46
N CYS A 129 2.09 64.02 -24.85
CA CYS A 129 0.77 64.65 -24.71
C CYS A 129 -0.16 64.27 -25.87
N GLU A 130 -1.43 64.00 -25.58
CA GLU A 130 -2.45 63.78 -26.62
C GLU A 130 -2.85 65.12 -27.27
N GLU A 131 -2.80 65.18 -28.61
CA GLU A 131 -3.20 66.38 -29.37
C GLU A 131 -4.70 66.69 -29.15
N GLY A 132 -5.00 67.90 -28.67
CA GLY A 132 -6.35 68.38 -28.38
C GLY A 132 -6.72 68.46 -26.90
N THR A 133 -6.03 67.71 -26.03
CA THR A 133 -6.30 67.67 -24.58
C THR A 133 -5.84 68.95 -23.88
N LEU A 134 -4.77 69.58 -24.35
CA LEU A 134 -4.29 70.87 -23.82
C LEU A 134 -5.24 72.03 -24.17
N GLY A 135 -5.93 71.96 -25.30
CA GLY A 135 -6.88 73.00 -25.74
C GLY A 135 -8.17 73.03 -24.92
N SER A 136 -8.64 71.87 -24.44
CA SER A 136 -9.82 71.78 -23.55
C SER A 136 -9.50 72.16 -22.10
N ILE A 137 -8.26 71.93 -21.68
CA ILE A 137 -7.77 72.24 -20.34
C ILE A 137 -7.50 73.75 -20.17
N LEU A 138 -7.08 74.45 -21.22
CA LEU A 138 -6.81 75.90 -21.23
C LEU A 138 -8.09 76.77 -21.48
N GLY A 139 -9.29 76.19 -21.39
CA GLY A 139 -10.55 76.85 -21.73
C GLY A 139 -11.02 77.91 -20.72
N ALA A 140 -11.32 79.11 -21.26
CA ALA A 140 -11.97 80.31 -20.69
C ALA A 140 -11.49 80.80 -19.30
N GLU A 141 -10.94 82.02 -19.31
CA GLU A 141 -10.41 82.79 -18.18
C GLU A 141 -11.05 82.48 -16.81
N GLY A 142 -10.21 82.08 -15.86
CA GLY A 142 -10.52 82.16 -14.42
C GLY A 142 -10.56 80.84 -13.64
N THR A 143 -10.43 79.66 -14.27
CA THR A 143 -10.40 78.38 -13.55
C THR A 143 -9.05 77.68 -13.76
N PRO A 144 -8.36 77.19 -12.70
CA PRO A 144 -7.09 76.51 -12.88
C PRO A 144 -7.29 75.25 -13.74
N PRO A 145 -6.42 75.00 -14.73
CA PRO A 145 -6.51 73.85 -15.61
C PRO A 145 -6.30 72.56 -14.82
N LYS A 146 -7.36 72.03 -14.19
CA LYS A 146 -7.33 70.71 -13.57
C LYS A 146 -7.70 69.69 -14.63
N GLY A 147 -6.68 69.13 -15.26
CA GLY A 147 -6.88 68.18 -16.33
C GLY A 147 -5.72 67.22 -16.48
N LYS A 148 -6.04 66.02 -16.99
CA LYS A 148 -5.04 65.03 -17.37
C LYS A 148 -4.37 65.49 -18.65
N ILE A 149 -3.06 65.71 -18.63
CA ILE A 149 -2.31 66.28 -19.76
C ILE A 149 -1.50 65.25 -20.56
N ALA A 150 -1.20 64.11 -19.94
CA ALA A 150 -0.55 62.98 -20.61
C ALA A 150 -1.07 61.67 -20.00
N GLN A 151 -1.21 60.65 -20.85
CA GLN A 151 -1.68 59.33 -20.48
C GLN A 151 -0.79 58.26 -21.13
N GLY A 152 -0.13 57.47 -20.29
CA GLY A 152 0.45 56.21 -20.68
C GLY A 152 -0.61 55.10 -20.80
N VAL A 153 -0.20 53.96 -21.34
CA VAL A 153 -1.01 52.74 -21.40
C VAL A 153 -0.57 51.86 -20.24
N ALA A 154 -1.46 51.61 -19.27
CA ALA A 154 -1.14 50.71 -18.17
C ALA A 154 -0.90 49.27 -18.67
N PRO A 155 0.09 48.54 -18.13
CA PRO A 155 0.29 47.14 -18.47
C PRO A 155 -0.94 46.32 -18.08
N LEU A 156 -1.31 45.36 -18.93
CA LEU A 156 -2.36 44.39 -18.62
C LEU A 156 -1.70 43.09 -18.15
N PRO A 157 -2.01 42.59 -16.95
CA PRO A 157 -1.46 41.31 -16.50
C PRO A 157 -1.94 40.17 -17.39
N GLY A 158 -1.06 39.19 -17.55
CA GLY A 158 -1.36 37.93 -18.22
C GLY A 158 -2.42 37.13 -17.47
N ARG A 159 -2.91 36.08 -18.11
CA ARG A 159 -3.88 35.17 -17.48
C ARG A 159 -3.16 33.92 -17.03
N ASP A 160 -3.31 33.57 -15.76
CA ASP A 160 -2.82 32.30 -15.22
C ASP A 160 -3.45 31.12 -15.97
N GLU A 161 -2.70 30.02 -16.05
CA GLU A 161 -3.19 28.77 -16.61
C GLU A 161 -4.44 28.27 -15.87
N GLN A 162 -5.43 27.82 -16.61
CA GLN A 162 -6.70 27.33 -16.07
C GLN A 162 -6.89 25.87 -16.42
N ILE A 163 -7.17 25.05 -15.41
CA ILE A 163 -7.41 23.62 -15.57
C ILE A 163 -8.89 23.35 -15.27
N HIS A 164 -9.60 22.83 -16.25
CA HIS A 164 -10.98 22.39 -16.14
C HIS A 164 -11.03 20.86 -16.09
N PHE A 165 -11.82 20.31 -15.17
CA PHE A 165 -11.98 18.86 -14.97
C PHE A 165 -13.42 18.45 -15.34
N PRO A 166 -13.69 17.99 -16.57
CA PRO A 166 -15.05 17.70 -17.03
C PRO A 166 -15.76 16.60 -16.24
N PHE A 167 -14.99 15.70 -15.63
CA PHE A 167 -15.52 14.61 -14.79
C PHE A 167 -15.93 15.05 -13.38
N TYR A 168 -15.61 16.28 -12.98
CA TYR A 168 -15.80 16.75 -11.61
C TYR A 168 -17.29 17.02 -11.36
N PRO A 169 -17.91 16.42 -10.33
CA PRO A 169 -19.33 16.58 -10.07
C PRO A 169 -19.68 18.01 -9.62
N ASP A 170 -20.94 18.41 -9.83
CA ASP A 170 -21.44 19.76 -9.53
C ASP A 170 -21.10 20.21 -8.09
N GLN A 171 -20.80 21.49 -7.93
CA GLN A 171 -20.24 22.08 -6.71
C GLN A 171 -21.04 21.77 -5.44
N ALA A 172 -22.36 21.72 -5.56
CA ALA A 172 -23.27 21.42 -4.45
C ALA A 172 -23.09 19.98 -3.91
N ALA A 173 -22.71 19.03 -4.77
CA ALA A 173 -22.46 17.64 -4.40
C ALA A 173 -21.08 17.46 -3.74
N CYS A 174 -20.07 18.18 -4.20
CA CYS A 174 -18.72 18.14 -3.64
C CYS A 174 -18.61 18.77 -2.24
N ALA A 175 -19.41 19.79 -1.95
CA ALA A 175 -19.45 20.42 -0.62
C ALA A 175 -19.99 19.48 0.48
N GLN A 176 -20.78 18.48 0.11
CA GLN A 176 -21.37 17.51 1.04
C GLN A 176 -20.50 16.26 1.21
N THR A 177 -19.73 15.88 0.20
CA THR A 177 -18.81 14.74 0.24
C THR A 177 -17.64 15.04 -0.69
N PRO A 178 -16.41 15.29 -0.21
CA PRO A 178 -15.28 15.55 -1.09
C PRO A 178 -14.75 14.25 -1.71
N PRO A 179 -14.25 14.29 -2.96
CA PRO A 179 -13.60 13.14 -3.59
C PRO A 179 -12.27 12.78 -2.91
N ILE A 180 -11.96 11.49 -2.83
CA ILE A 180 -10.75 10.98 -2.15
C ILE A 180 -9.50 10.95 -3.04
N PHE A 181 -9.34 11.93 -3.93
CA PHE A 181 -8.28 11.97 -4.94
C PHE A 181 -6.87 11.83 -4.35
N ALA A 182 -6.57 12.48 -3.23
CA ALA A 182 -5.26 12.37 -2.59
C ALA A 182 -5.04 10.97 -1.96
N HIS A 183 -6.07 10.37 -1.36
CA HIS A 183 -5.95 9.06 -0.69
C HIS A 183 -5.76 7.93 -1.70
N LEU A 184 -6.38 8.02 -2.88
CA LEU A 184 -6.17 7.04 -3.97
C LEU A 184 -4.72 7.02 -4.49
N ALA A 185 -3.97 8.09 -4.27
CA ALA A 185 -2.56 8.18 -4.65
C ALA A 185 -1.63 7.52 -3.63
N SER A 186 -1.96 7.59 -2.33
CA SER A 186 -1.07 7.20 -1.23
C SER A 186 -1.46 5.89 -0.53
N GLU A 187 -2.75 5.58 -0.42
CA GLU A 187 -3.26 4.46 0.38
C GLU A 187 -3.63 3.24 -0.50
N PRO A 188 -3.50 2.01 0.02
CA PRO A 188 -4.07 0.85 -0.63
C PRO A 188 -5.59 0.95 -0.65
N LEU A 189 -6.22 0.42 -1.70
CA LEU A 189 -7.68 0.49 -1.88
C LEU A 189 -8.46 -0.16 -0.72
N THR A 190 -7.82 -1.06 0.03
CA THR A 190 -8.36 -1.74 1.21
C THR A 190 -8.36 -0.89 2.48
N ALA A 191 -7.60 0.21 2.53
CA ALA A 191 -7.48 1.09 3.70
C ALA A 191 -8.27 2.40 3.54
N LEU A 192 -9.12 2.51 2.52
CA LEU A 192 -9.86 3.74 2.24
C LEU A 192 -10.94 4.01 3.30
N PRO A 193 -11.20 5.29 3.62
CA PRO A 193 -12.20 5.67 4.61
C PRO A 193 -13.63 5.25 4.21
N THR A 194 -14.48 5.05 5.21
CA THR A 194 -15.88 4.57 5.11
C THR A 194 -16.83 5.50 4.32
N SER A 195 -16.38 6.70 3.97
CA SER A 195 -17.10 7.72 3.19
C SER A 195 -16.43 8.05 1.85
N ALA A 196 -15.49 7.21 1.41
CA ALA A 196 -14.75 7.37 0.18
C ALA A 196 -15.67 7.44 -1.05
N ARG A 197 -15.55 8.52 -1.82
CA ARG A 197 -16.14 8.63 -3.16
C ARG A 197 -15.09 8.87 -4.21
N ALA A 198 -15.14 8.07 -5.28
CA ALA A 198 -14.19 8.12 -6.38
C ALA A 198 -14.88 8.46 -7.71
N VAL A 199 -14.08 8.82 -8.71
CA VAL A 199 -14.54 9.00 -10.08
C VAL A 199 -13.96 7.87 -10.93
N TRP A 200 -14.84 7.17 -11.64
CA TRP A 200 -14.43 6.13 -12.58
C TRP A 200 -14.07 6.75 -13.93
N ALA A 201 -12.93 6.36 -14.48
CA ALA A 201 -12.47 6.74 -15.80
C ALA A 201 -12.50 5.54 -16.76
N THR A 202 -12.82 5.83 -18.02
CA THR A 202 -12.77 4.88 -19.14
C THR A 202 -11.74 5.34 -20.17
N PRO A 203 -11.05 4.43 -20.89
CA PRO A 203 -10.12 4.79 -21.93
C PRO A 203 -10.75 5.72 -22.99
N GLY A 204 -10.03 6.76 -23.39
CA GLY A 204 -10.49 7.83 -24.28
C GLY A 204 -11.27 8.96 -23.60
N GLN A 205 -11.51 8.89 -22.29
CA GLN A 205 -12.20 9.94 -21.55
C GLN A 205 -11.26 11.12 -21.28
N VAL A 206 -11.69 12.33 -21.66
CA VAL A 206 -10.99 13.58 -21.29
C VAL A 206 -11.12 13.79 -19.79
N LEU A 207 -9.98 13.79 -19.11
CA LEU A 207 -9.90 14.00 -17.68
C LEU A 207 -9.65 15.48 -17.35
N ALA A 208 -8.82 16.17 -18.11
CA ALA A 208 -8.60 17.59 -17.90
C ALA A 208 -8.39 18.36 -19.20
N GLU A 209 -8.85 19.60 -19.19
CA GLU A 209 -8.68 20.60 -20.24
C GLU A 209 -7.83 21.73 -19.66
N ILE A 210 -6.66 21.97 -20.26
CA ILE A 210 -5.67 22.96 -19.84
C ILE A 210 -5.74 24.13 -20.80
N GLN A 211 -6.16 25.28 -20.28
CA GLN A 211 -6.04 26.57 -20.95
C GLN A 211 -4.69 27.17 -20.55
N PRO A 212 -3.72 27.28 -21.47
CA PRO A 212 -2.37 27.71 -21.14
C PRO A 212 -2.34 29.15 -20.61
N ALA A 213 -1.31 29.46 -19.83
CA ALA A 213 -1.10 30.82 -19.34
C ALA A 213 -0.86 31.78 -20.51
N GLU A 214 -1.52 32.94 -20.47
CA GLU A 214 -1.32 34.02 -21.43
C GLU A 214 -0.30 35.02 -20.89
N PRO A 215 0.67 35.48 -21.71
CA PRO A 215 1.60 36.51 -21.30
C PRO A 215 0.87 37.83 -21.06
N GLY A 216 1.45 38.67 -20.19
CA GLY A 216 0.93 40.02 -19.99
C GLY A 216 1.17 40.90 -21.21
N ILE A 217 0.34 41.92 -21.40
CA ILE A 217 0.55 42.92 -22.45
C ILE A 217 1.32 44.10 -21.83
N PRO A 218 2.57 44.34 -22.22
CA PRO A 218 3.36 45.46 -21.71
C PRO A 218 2.66 46.80 -21.94
N GLY A 219 2.73 47.66 -20.94
CA GLY A 219 2.25 49.03 -21.01
C GLY A 219 3.30 49.98 -21.55
N LYS A 220 2.95 51.26 -21.60
CA LYS A 220 3.88 52.36 -21.82
C LYS A 220 3.62 53.46 -20.81
N ASP A 221 4.68 54.00 -20.20
CA ASP A 221 4.56 55.19 -19.37
C ASP A 221 4.33 56.46 -20.22
N VAL A 222 4.15 57.61 -19.55
CA VAL A 222 3.95 58.91 -20.20
C VAL A 222 5.17 59.43 -20.97
N PHE A 223 6.32 58.76 -20.85
CA PHE A 223 7.57 59.04 -21.55
C PHE A 223 7.83 58.05 -22.71
N GLY A 224 6.90 57.12 -22.95
CA GLY A 224 6.99 56.11 -24.01
C GLY A 224 7.88 54.91 -23.69
N ARG A 225 8.39 54.78 -22.45
CA ARG A 225 9.17 53.62 -22.01
C ARG A 225 8.22 52.44 -21.73
N LEU A 226 8.69 51.23 -22.02
CA LEU A 226 7.91 50.01 -21.80
C LEU A 226 7.75 49.74 -20.31
N LEU A 227 6.50 49.55 -19.87
CA LEU A 227 6.16 49.06 -18.54
C LEU A 227 5.99 47.54 -18.64
N PRO A 228 6.82 46.73 -17.98
CA PRO A 228 6.70 45.28 -18.03
C PRO A 228 5.35 44.86 -17.44
N ALA A 229 4.69 43.91 -18.09
CA ALA A 229 3.51 43.24 -17.55
C ALA A 229 3.93 41.98 -16.81
N LEU A 230 3.13 41.59 -15.81
CA LEU A 230 3.27 40.29 -15.18
C LEU A 230 2.68 39.23 -16.11
N ASP A 231 3.46 38.21 -16.44
CA ASP A 231 2.97 37.05 -17.18
C ASP A 231 2.08 36.17 -16.30
N GLY A 232 1.16 35.46 -16.94
CA GLY A 232 0.36 34.45 -16.26
C GLY A 232 1.23 33.31 -15.72
N LEU A 233 0.87 32.80 -14.55
CA LEU A 233 1.55 31.65 -13.95
C LEU A 233 1.09 30.34 -14.61
N ALA A 234 2.05 29.55 -15.09
CA ALA A 234 1.82 28.16 -15.47
C ALA A 234 1.85 27.30 -14.20
N VAL A 235 0.74 26.61 -13.91
CA VAL A 235 0.65 25.71 -12.75
C VAL A 235 1.22 24.35 -13.13
N GLY A 236 0.95 23.89 -14.35
CA GLY A 236 1.36 22.61 -14.90
C GLY A 236 0.58 21.45 -14.27
N MET A 237 0.04 20.57 -15.11
CA MET A 237 -0.44 19.26 -14.67
C MET A 237 0.19 18.19 -15.53
N GLU A 238 0.76 17.20 -14.85
CA GLU A 238 1.53 16.14 -15.47
C GLU A 238 0.69 14.86 -15.56
N PRO A 239 0.79 14.12 -16.67
CA PRO A 239 0.15 12.82 -16.80
C PRO A 239 0.83 11.80 -15.88
N GLY A 240 0.04 11.18 -15.02
CA GLY A 240 0.44 10.04 -14.21
C GLY A 240 0.13 8.70 -14.90
N PRO A 241 0.32 7.58 -14.17
CA PRO A 241 -0.06 6.24 -14.63
C PRO A 241 -1.49 6.19 -15.19
N GLY A 242 -1.66 5.59 -16.37
CA GLY A 242 -2.97 5.44 -17.00
C GLY A 242 -3.55 6.71 -17.63
N VAL A 243 -2.79 7.80 -17.70
CA VAL A 243 -3.17 9.06 -18.34
C VAL A 243 -2.15 9.43 -19.41
N GLN A 244 -2.63 9.98 -20.52
CA GLN A 244 -1.79 10.51 -21.60
C GLN A 244 -2.13 11.98 -21.85
N LYS A 245 -1.12 12.75 -22.24
CA LYS A 245 -1.28 14.14 -22.70
C LYS A 245 -1.40 14.16 -24.22
N SER A 246 -2.39 14.91 -24.72
CA SER A 246 -2.60 15.18 -26.15
C SER A 246 -1.38 15.89 -26.76
N GLU A 247 -1.21 15.77 -28.09
CA GLU A 247 -0.10 16.40 -28.83
C GLU A 247 -0.05 17.92 -28.64
N ASP A 248 -1.21 18.56 -28.59
CA ASP A 248 -1.34 20.01 -28.37
C ASP A 248 -1.10 20.43 -26.91
N GLY A 249 -0.96 19.46 -26.00
CA GLY A 249 -0.72 19.69 -24.57
C GLY A 249 -1.93 20.22 -23.79
N GLN A 250 -3.08 20.37 -24.44
CA GLN A 250 -4.29 20.98 -23.88
C GLN A 250 -5.22 19.97 -23.20
N PHE A 251 -5.14 18.69 -23.55
CA PHE A 251 -5.98 17.65 -22.98
C PHE A 251 -5.16 16.56 -22.29
N LEU A 252 -5.66 16.09 -21.15
CA LEU A 252 -5.21 14.87 -20.49
C LEU A 252 -6.32 13.83 -20.58
N GLU A 253 -6.02 12.68 -21.16
CA GLU A 253 -6.97 11.62 -21.49
C GLU A 253 -6.64 10.32 -20.77
N ALA A 254 -7.66 9.60 -20.33
CA ALA A 254 -7.52 8.28 -19.76
C ALA A 254 -7.12 7.26 -20.83
N ILE A 255 -6.12 6.44 -20.56
CA ILE A 255 -5.75 5.29 -21.41
C ILE A 255 -6.03 3.95 -20.73
N ALA A 256 -6.43 3.97 -19.46
CA ALA A 256 -6.76 2.80 -18.66
C ALA A 256 -8.12 2.97 -17.98
N HIS A 257 -8.77 1.86 -17.63
CA HIS A 257 -9.92 1.90 -16.73
C HIS A 257 -9.46 1.97 -15.28
N GLY A 258 -10.15 2.77 -14.45
CA GLY A 258 -9.91 2.78 -13.01
C GLY A 258 -10.39 4.04 -12.31
N TYR A 259 -9.84 4.30 -11.13
CA TYR A 259 -10.21 5.45 -10.30
C TYR A 259 -9.27 6.62 -10.51
N VAL A 260 -9.81 7.78 -10.87
CA VAL A 260 -9.01 9.00 -11.05
C VAL A 260 -8.44 9.42 -9.69
N TYR A 261 -7.18 9.85 -9.67
CA TYR A 261 -6.52 10.45 -8.52
C TYR A 261 -5.71 11.69 -8.95
N ILE A 262 -5.56 12.64 -8.04
CA ILE A 262 -4.78 13.86 -8.23
C ILE A 262 -3.91 14.05 -7.00
N HIS A 263 -2.60 14.08 -7.19
CA HIS A 263 -1.64 14.32 -6.11
C HIS A 263 -0.41 15.05 -6.65
N GLN A 264 0.01 16.14 -5.99
CA GLN A 264 1.19 16.94 -6.38
C GLN A 264 1.22 17.29 -7.88
N GLN A 265 0.10 17.79 -8.43
CA GLN A 265 -0.04 18.13 -9.86
C GLN A 265 0.07 16.95 -10.84
N ILE A 266 0.06 15.71 -10.35
CA ILE A 266 0.00 14.51 -11.17
C ILE A 266 -1.44 14.02 -11.20
N LEU A 267 -1.99 13.89 -12.40
CA LEU A 267 -3.31 13.30 -12.66
C LEU A 267 -3.13 11.87 -13.15
N GLY A 268 -3.59 10.89 -12.38
CA GLY A 268 -3.40 9.48 -12.69
C GLY A 268 -4.68 8.65 -12.55
N ILE A 269 -4.60 7.40 -12.97
CA ILE A 269 -5.65 6.39 -12.82
C ILE A 269 -5.11 5.27 -11.94
N ARG A 270 -5.78 5.06 -10.82
CA ARG A 270 -5.52 3.95 -9.90
C ARG A 270 -6.25 2.72 -10.39
N ASP A 271 -5.51 1.62 -10.47
CA ASP A 271 -6.02 0.32 -10.85
C ASP A 271 -7.02 -0.22 -9.81
N PRO A 272 -8.25 -0.57 -10.20
CA PRO A 272 -9.26 -1.13 -9.31
C PRO A 272 -9.02 -2.60 -8.95
N LEU A 273 -8.14 -3.30 -9.68
CA LEU A 273 -7.78 -4.69 -9.44
C LEU A 273 -6.61 -4.79 -8.48
N THR A 274 -6.68 -5.77 -7.58
CA THR A 274 -5.58 -6.13 -6.67
C THR A 274 -5.38 -7.63 -6.75
N LEU A 275 -4.16 -8.04 -7.11
CA LEU A 275 -3.73 -9.43 -7.16
C LEU A 275 -3.03 -9.78 -5.85
N THR A 276 -3.30 -10.96 -5.33
CA THR A 276 -2.55 -11.49 -4.18
C THR A 276 -1.13 -11.90 -4.60
N GLU A 277 -0.17 -11.84 -3.67
CA GLU A 277 1.25 -12.15 -3.94
C GLU A 277 1.45 -13.59 -4.44
N ASP A 278 0.62 -14.51 -3.94
CA ASP A 278 0.58 -15.92 -4.35
C ASP A 278 -0.02 -16.15 -5.75
N LYS A 279 -0.47 -15.08 -6.43
CA LYS A 279 -1.12 -15.11 -7.74
C LYS A 279 -2.37 -16.02 -7.80
N LEU A 280 -2.97 -16.34 -6.65
CA LEU A 280 -4.14 -17.21 -6.58
C LEU A 280 -5.46 -16.45 -6.60
N CYS A 281 -5.50 -15.18 -6.19
CA CYS A 281 -6.75 -14.43 -6.10
C CYS A 281 -6.65 -13.04 -6.73
N ALA A 282 -7.69 -12.66 -7.46
CA ALA A 282 -7.86 -11.31 -7.98
C ALA A 282 -9.08 -10.69 -7.32
N HIS A 283 -8.90 -9.52 -6.74
CA HIS A 283 -9.95 -8.73 -6.12
C HIS A 283 -10.21 -7.47 -6.92
N PHE A 284 -11.47 -7.18 -7.16
CA PHE A 284 -11.93 -5.91 -7.69
C PHE A 284 -12.51 -5.08 -6.54
N THR A 285 -12.01 -3.87 -6.36
CA THR A 285 -12.57 -2.95 -5.36
C THR A 285 -13.57 -2.02 -6.03
N ALA A 286 -14.85 -2.15 -5.68
CA ALA A 286 -15.91 -1.24 -6.09
C ALA A 286 -16.01 -0.10 -5.06
N ILE A 287 -15.63 1.11 -5.45
CA ILE A 287 -15.76 2.31 -4.63
C ILE A 287 -17.01 3.06 -5.10
N PRO A 288 -18.03 3.23 -4.25
CA PRO A 288 -19.18 4.05 -4.57
C PRO A 288 -18.74 5.47 -4.91
N GLY A 289 -19.29 6.08 -5.96
CA GLY A 289 -18.74 7.34 -6.44
C GLY A 289 -19.63 8.06 -7.43
N TRP A 290 -19.18 9.22 -7.90
CA TRP A 290 -19.87 10.03 -8.91
C TRP A 290 -19.64 9.51 -10.33
N ALA A 291 -19.51 8.20 -10.49
CA ALA A 291 -19.28 7.59 -11.79
C ALA A 291 -20.43 8.00 -12.74
N SER A 292 -20.10 8.77 -13.77
CA SER A 292 -21.01 9.11 -14.86
C SER A 292 -21.41 7.86 -15.66
N SER A 293 -20.51 6.87 -15.71
CA SER A 293 -20.76 5.53 -16.24
C SER A 293 -19.92 4.50 -15.46
N PRO A 294 -20.52 3.73 -14.52
CA PRO A 294 -19.80 2.66 -13.83
C PRO A 294 -19.47 1.50 -14.79
N PRO A 295 -18.44 0.69 -14.49
CA PRO A 295 -18.07 -0.43 -15.34
C PRO A 295 -19.13 -1.54 -15.30
N SER A 296 -19.38 -2.11 -16.46
CA SER A 296 -20.16 -3.34 -16.63
C SER A 296 -19.35 -4.57 -16.23
N GLY A 297 -20.04 -5.68 -15.92
CA GLY A 297 -19.37 -6.95 -15.63
C GLY A 297 -18.47 -7.43 -16.77
N ARG A 298 -18.82 -7.12 -18.03
CA ARG A 298 -17.99 -7.41 -19.21
C ARG A 298 -16.70 -6.60 -19.26
N GLU A 299 -16.76 -5.32 -18.88
CA GLU A 299 -15.55 -4.48 -18.80
C GLU A 299 -14.62 -4.96 -17.68
N ILE A 300 -15.18 -5.41 -16.54
CA ILE A 300 -14.38 -6.01 -15.46
C ILE A 300 -13.69 -7.31 -15.93
N LEU A 301 -14.38 -8.16 -16.68
CA LEU A 301 -13.77 -9.35 -17.31
C LEU A 301 -12.69 -8.98 -18.34
N GLY A 302 -12.94 -7.92 -19.12
CA GLY A 302 -11.95 -7.36 -20.05
C GLY A 302 -10.70 -6.88 -19.32
N LEU A 303 -10.85 -6.23 -18.17
CA LEU A 303 -9.73 -5.80 -17.33
C LEU A 303 -8.91 -6.99 -16.84
N LEU A 304 -9.55 -8.05 -16.36
CA LEU A 304 -8.87 -9.28 -15.95
C LEU A 304 -8.07 -9.89 -17.11
N SER A 305 -8.67 -9.90 -18.31
CA SER A 305 -8.03 -10.43 -19.53
C SER A 305 -6.81 -9.60 -19.95
N ILE A 306 -6.90 -8.27 -19.89
CA ILE A 306 -5.76 -7.36 -20.16
C ILE A 306 -4.62 -7.58 -19.15
N ARG A 307 -4.96 -7.99 -17.92
CA ARG A 307 -3.98 -8.36 -16.89
C ARG A 307 -3.47 -9.79 -16.99
N GLY A 308 -3.85 -10.54 -18.02
CA GLY A 308 -3.38 -11.90 -18.27
C GLY A 308 -4.06 -12.96 -17.39
N VAL A 309 -5.13 -12.62 -16.67
CA VAL A 309 -5.91 -13.61 -15.91
C VAL A 309 -6.71 -14.45 -16.89
N VAL A 310 -6.39 -15.74 -16.96
CA VAL A 310 -6.96 -16.69 -17.92
C VAL A 310 -7.75 -17.83 -17.24
N HIS A 311 -7.49 -18.08 -15.96
CA HIS A 311 -8.14 -19.15 -15.20
C HIS A 311 -8.92 -18.61 -14.00
N GLY A 312 -9.98 -19.34 -13.62
CA GLY A 312 -10.67 -19.10 -12.36
C GLY A 312 -11.57 -17.86 -12.34
N LEU A 313 -12.00 -17.35 -13.49
CA LEU A 313 -12.86 -16.17 -13.60
C LEU A 313 -14.22 -16.42 -12.92
N GLU A 314 -14.59 -15.53 -12.01
CA GLU A 314 -15.88 -15.57 -11.29
C GLU A 314 -16.83 -14.53 -11.91
N GLU A 315 -17.45 -14.87 -13.06
CA GLU A 315 -18.33 -13.95 -13.81
C GLU A 315 -19.49 -13.39 -12.99
N GLU A 316 -20.07 -14.20 -12.11
CA GLU A 316 -21.14 -13.77 -11.21
C GLU A 316 -20.67 -12.65 -10.28
N ASN A 317 -19.46 -12.77 -9.71
CA ASN A 317 -18.90 -11.75 -8.83
C ASN A 317 -18.52 -10.48 -9.60
N CYS A 318 -18.10 -10.59 -10.87
CA CYS A 318 -17.91 -9.42 -11.75
C CYS A 318 -19.23 -8.66 -11.95
N ASN A 319 -20.33 -9.37 -12.20
CA ASN A 319 -21.65 -8.76 -12.34
C ASN A 319 -22.14 -8.13 -11.02
N ARG A 320 -21.88 -8.78 -9.88
CA ARG A 320 -22.18 -8.22 -8.55
C ARG A 320 -21.37 -6.96 -8.25
N ALA A 321 -20.09 -6.93 -8.65
CA ALA A 321 -19.24 -5.76 -8.54
C ALA A 321 -19.78 -4.57 -9.35
N ALA A 322 -20.23 -4.81 -10.60
CA ALA A 322 -20.88 -3.80 -11.42
C ALA A 322 -22.18 -3.26 -10.79
N GLN A 323 -22.98 -4.14 -10.17
CA GLN A 323 -24.20 -3.75 -9.45
C GLN A 323 -23.91 -2.96 -8.16
N ALA A 324 -22.73 -3.11 -7.56
CA ALA A 324 -22.36 -2.42 -6.33
C ALA A 324 -22.33 -0.89 -6.52
N PHE A 325 -22.02 -0.42 -7.73
CA PHE A 325 -22.04 1.00 -8.07
C PHE A 325 -23.45 1.61 -8.10
N GLN A 326 -24.49 0.80 -8.27
CA GLN A 326 -25.89 1.26 -8.33
C GLN A 326 -26.53 1.38 -6.94
N LYS A 327 -25.93 0.75 -5.92
CA LYS A 327 -26.45 0.79 -4.56
C LYS A 327 -25.94 2.05 -3.86
N PRO A 328 -26.78 2.75 -3.08
CA PRO A 328 -26.36 3.85 -2.22
C PRO A 328 -25.57 3.28 -1.02
N SER A 329 -24.38 2.76 -1.28
CA SER A 329 -23.39 2.40 -0.26
C SER A 329 -22.40 3.56 -0.11
N THR A 330 -21.89 3.78 1.09
CA THR A 330 -20.79 4.73 1.33
C THR A 330 -19.43 4.03 1.41
N GLN A 331 -19.42 2.70 1.51
CA GLN A 331 -18.21 1.92 1.75
C GLN A 331 -17.69 1.26 0.47
N PRO A 332 -16.36 1.25 0.26
CA PRO A 332 -15.71 0.36 -0.70
C PRO A 332 -16.07 -1.09 -0.42
N VAL A 333 -16.34 -1.85 -1.48
CA VAL A 333 -16.63 -3.29 -1.39
C VAL A 333 -15.63 -4.05 -2.25
N HIS A 334 -15.00 -5.06 -1.67
CA HIS A 334 -14.06 -5.92 -2.35
C HIS A 334 -14.77 -7.18 -2.84
N PHE A 335 -14.68 -7.43 -4.15
CA PHE A 335 -15.21 -8.63 -4.79
C PHE A 335 -14.05 -9.49 -5.25
N ARG A 336 -13.99 -10.75 -4.82
CA ARG A 336 -13.13 -11.72 -5.50
C ARG A 336 -13.73 -11.97 -6.88
N VAL A 337 -12.95 -11.67 -7.92
CA VAL A 337 -13.41 -11.75 -9.32
C VAL A 337 -12.67 -12.84 -10.09
N ALA A 338 -11.58 -13.36 -9.55
CA ALA A 338 -10.97 -14.60 -10.02
C ALA A 338 -10.29 -15.36 -8.89
N GLN A 339 -10.31 -16.70 -8.96
CA GLN A 339 -9.65 -17.60 -8.03
C GLN A 339 -8.97 -18.77 -8.76
N GLY A 340 -7.64 -18.88 -8.61
CA GLY A 340 -6.84 -20.01 -9.02
C GLY A 340 -7.09 -21.24 -8.15
N ARG A 341 -6.56 -22.40 -8.56
CA ARG A 341 -6.68 -23.64 -7.81
C ARG A 341 -5.47 -23.77 -6.88
N PRO A 342 -5.61 -23.69 -5.55
CA PRO A 342 -4.48 -23.95 -4.65
C PRO A 342 -4.04 -25.42 -4.77
N PRO A 343 -2.75 -25.74 -4.60
CA PRO A 343 -2.27 -27.13 -4.55
C PRO A 343 -2.79 -27.82 -3.28
N VAL A 344 -3.06 -29.11 -3.39
CA VAL A 344 -3.40 -29.96 -2.24
C VAL A 344 -2.24 -30.91 -2.02
N HIS A 345 -1.49 -30.73 -0.94
CA HIS A 345 -0.38 -31.62 -0.59
C HIS A 345 -0.91 -32.99 -0.12
N GLY A 346 -0.23 -34.03 -0.57
CA GLY A 346 -0.44 -35.39 -0.09
C GLY A 346 0.02 -35.55 1.35
N ARG A 347 -0.54 -36.54 2.04
CA ARG A 347 -0.14 -36.93 3.39
C ARG A 347 0.77 -38.14 3.31
N ASP A 348 1.85 -38.13 4.10
CA ASP A 348 2.75 -39.28 4.23
C ASP A 348 1.97 -40.51 4.71
N GLY A 349 2.49 -41.69 4.33
CA GLY A 349 2.00 -42.96 4.86
C GLY A 349 2.12 -42.99 6.38
N GLU A 350 1.11 -43.53 7.04
CA GLU A 350 1.06 -43.60 8.50
C GLU A 350 1.22 -45.05 8.92
N LEU A 351 2.22 -45.32 9.78
CA LEU A 351 2.43 -46.63 10.37
C LEU A 351 2.06 -46.55 11.84
N LEU A 352 1.01 -47.28 12.21
CA LEU A 352 0.46 -47.32 13.56
C LEU A 352 0.70 -48.71 14.13
N PHE A 353 1.46 -48.80 15.23
CA PHE A 353 1.60 -50.04 15.98
C PHE A 353 0.53 -50.08 17.06
N ASP A 354 -0.29 -51.12 17.05
CA ASP A 354 -1.28 -51.35 18.11
C ASP A 354 -0.65 -52.08 19.31
N VAL A 355 0.59 -52.52 19.15
CA VAL A 355 1.41 -53.15 20.19
C VAL A 355 2.69 -52.35 20.44
N ASP A 356 3.00 -52.13 21.73
CA ASP A 356 4.21 -51.41 22.13
C ASP A 356 5.41 -52.37 22.19
N CYS A 357 6.16 -52.47 21.10
CA CYS A 357 7.37 -53.31 21.01
C CYS A 357 8.62 -52.66 21.65
N SER A 358 8.48 -51.55 22.39
CA SER A 358 9.65 -50.88 22.99
C SER A 358 10.13 -51.58 24.27
N PRO A 359 11.44 -51.77 24.46
CA PRO A 359 11.98 -52.33 25.69
C PRO A 359 11.79 -51.33 26.84
N LYS A 360 11.08 -51.74 27.90
CA LYS A 360 10.90 -50.91 29.11
C LYS A 360 11.99 -51.22 30.14
N PRO A 361 12.58 -50.20 30.79
CA PRO A 361 13.70 -50.38 31.71
C PRO A 361 13.33 -51.00 33.08
N GLY A 362 12.05 -51.24 33.36
CA GLY A 362 11.55 -51.81 34.60
C GLY A 362 10.11 -51.38 34.90
N LYS A 363 9.50 -51.95 35.94
CA LYS A 363 8.17 -51.56 36.44
C LYS A 363 8.32 -50.59 37.61
N PHE A 364 7.57 -49.48 37.59
CA PHE A 364 7.46 -48.60 38.75
C PHE A 364 6.50 -49.21 39.77
N ASN A 365 6.94 -49.29 41.01
CA ASN A 365 6.13 -49.70 42.15
C ASN A 365 5.37 -48.49 42.73
N ASP A 366 4.30 -48.76 43.49
CA ASP A 366 3.45 -47.73 44.13
C ASP A 366 4.22 -46.84 45.12
N ASP A 367 5.38 -47.29 45.59
CA ASP A 367 6.30 -46.57 46.48
C ASP A 367 7.33 -45.70 45.74
N GLY A 368 7.31 -45.69 44.40
CA GLY A 368 8.24 -44.94 43.55
C GLY A 368 9.58 -45.64 43.28
N SER A 369 9.80 -46.86 43.78
CA SER A 369 10.95 -47.69 43.41
C SER A 369 10.75 -48.32 42.02
N ILE A 370 11.84 -48.65 41.33
CA ILE A 370 11.81 -49.32 40.03
C ILE A 370 12.26 -50.76 40.23
N ASP A 371 11.41 -51.72 39.87
CA ASP A 371 11.79 -53.12 39.78
C ASP A 371 12.43 -53.38 38.41
N PHE A 372 13.77 -53.48 38.43
CA PHE A 372 14.58 -53.80 37.25
C PHE A 372 14.50 -55.27 36.83
N ARG A 373 13.79 -56.12 37.58
CA ARG A 373 13.48 -57.49 37.16
C ARG A 373 12.26 -57.53 36.25
N GLU A 374 11.35 -56.57 36.34
CA GLU A 374 10.16 -56.50 35.49
C GLU A 374 10.42 -55.66 34.23
N THR A 375 11.34 -56.14 33.38
CA THR A 375 11.56 -55.57 32.05
C THR A 375 10.63 -56.27 31.07
N ASN A 376 9.89 -55.51 30.26
CA ASN A 376 8.85 -56.00 29.35
C ASN A 376 9.44 -56.73 28.12
N PHE A 377 10.33 -57.70 28.35
CA PHE A 377 11.23 -58.31 27.34
C PHE A 377 10.55 -59.34 26.42
N GLY A 378 9.26 -59.61 26.66
CA GLY A 378 8.43 -60.46 25.83
C GLY A 378 7.05 -59.86 25.73
N LEU A 379 6.86 -58.84 24.89
CA LEU A 379 5.50 -58.46 24.53
C LEU A 379 4.87 -59.63 23.77
N ASN A 380 4.09 -60.39 24.51
CA ASN A 380 3.41 -61.56 24.04
C ASN A 380 2.08 -61.16 23.42
N VAL A 381 1.81 -61.68 22.22
CA VAL A 381 0.59 -61.40 21.49
C VAL A 381 -0.13 -62.70 21.22
N PRO A 382 -1.43 -62.81 21.53
CA PRO A 382 -2.20 -63.95 21.08
C PRO A 382 -2.32 -64.01 19.55
N ALA A 383 -2.60 -65.20 19.03
CA ALA A 383 -2.91 -65.47 17.65
C ALA A 383 -4.17 -64.69 17.23
N GLY A 384 -4.15 -64.15 16.02
CA GLY A 384 -5.28 -63.42 15.45
C GLY A 384 -5.41 -61.98 15.93
N ILE A 385 -4.45 -61.42 16.66
CA ILE A 385 -4.50 -60.01 17.04
C ILE A 385 -3.78 -59.10 16.05
N GLN A 386 -4.30 -57.90 15.91
CA GLN A 386 -3.72 -56.87 15.09
C GLN A 386 -2.46 -56.30 15.76
N LEU A 387 -1.36 -56.31 15.02
CA LEU A 387 -0.05 -55.83 15.47
C LEU A 387 0.21 -54.41 14.99
N ALA A 388 -0.11 -54.14 13.73
CA ALA A 388 0.11 -52.83 13.12
C ALA A 388 -0.87 -52.57 11.97
N ARG A 389 -1.02 -51.29 11.64
CA ARG A 389 -1.72 -50.79 10.46
C ARG A 389 -0.83 -49.85 9.68
N LEU A 390 -0.82 -50.02 8.36
CA LEU A 390 -0.12 -49.17 7.42
C LEU A 390 -1.14 -48.49 6.51
N ARG A 391 -1.33 -47.17 6.70
CA ARG A 391 -2.12 -46.33 5.82
C ARG A 391 -1.25 -45.84 4.66
N PRO A 392 -1.72 -45.95 3.41
CA PRO A 392 -0.97 -45.51 2.25
C PRO A 392 -0.78 -43.98 2.27
N ALA A 393 0.30 -43.52 1.66
CA ALA A 393 0.46 -42.10 1.37
C ALA A 393 -0.59 -41.65 0.35
N THR A 394 -0.99 -40.38 0.42
CA THR A 394 -1.90 -39.81 -0.58
C THR A 394 -1.12 -39.01 -1.62
N GLU A 395 -1.58 -39.02 -2.87
CA GLU A 395 -1.02 -38.17 -3.91
C GLU A 395 -1.33 -36.69 -3.64
N GLY A 396 -0.39 -35.82 -4.02
CA GLY A 396 -0.64 -34.39 -4.07
C GLY A 396 -1.33 -34.02 -5.38
N LEU A 397 -2.28 -33.08 -5.33
CA LEU A 397 -2.94 -32.53 -6.52
C LEU A 397 -2.39 -31.14 -6.82
N SER A 398 -1.70 -30.98 -7.95
CA SER A 398 -1.16 -29.68 -8.37
C SER A 398 -2.25 -28.63 -8.51
N GLY A 399 -1.93 -27.43 -8.03
CA GLY A 399 -2.71 -26.23 -8.21
C GLY A 399 -2.45 -25.55 -9.56
N SER A 400 -3.12 -24.43 -9.79
CA SER A 400 -2.83 -23.51 -10.89
C SER A 400 -3.09 -22.07 -10.46
N THR A 401 -2.19 -21.17 -10.81
CA THR A 401 -2.37 -19.73 -10.61
C THR A 401 -3.44 -19.17 -11.55
N LEU A 402 -3.82 -17.90 -11.34
CA LEU A 402 -4.72 -17.16 -12.21
C LEU A 402 -4.22 -17.01 -13.66
N PHE A 403 -2.90 -17.13 -13.85
CA PHE A 403 -2.23 -17.01 -15.14
C PHE A 403 -2.07 -18.35 -15.87
N GLY A 404 -2.54 -19.45 -15.28
CA GLY A 404 -2.37 -20.80 -15.82
C GLY A 404 -1.01 -21.45 -15.53
N GLU A 405 -0.20 -20.84 -14.66
CA GLU A 405 1.06 -21.45 -14.20
C GLU A 405 0.71 -22.57 -13.20
N GLU A 406 1.29 -23.76 -13.37
CA GLU A 406 1.09 -24.88 -12.44
C GLU A 406 1.77 -24.60 -11.10
N ILE A 407 1.07 -24.89 -10.00
CA ILE A 407 1.63 -24.84 -8.65
C ILE A 407 1.85 -26.29 -8.21
N PRO A 408 3.10 -26.76 -8.11
CA PRO A 408 3.36 -28.17 -7.82
C PRO A 408 2.87 -28.53 -6.42
N ALA A 409 2.19 -29.67 -6.31
CA ALA A 409 1.91 -30.30 -5.04
C ALA A 409 3.02 -31.31 -4.69
N HIS A 410 3.18 -31.57 -3.40
CA HIS A 410 4.05 -32.63 -2.93
C HIS A 410 3.18 -33.85 -2.62
N SER A 411 3.53 -35.01 -3.18
CA SER A 411 2.93 -36.28 -2.80
C SER A 411 3.50 -36.75 -1.47
N GLY A 412 2.67 -37.45 -0.69
CA GLY A 412 3.13 -38.04 0.56
C GLY A 412 4.19 -39.12 0.31
N THR A 413 5.06 -39.30 1.29
CA THR A 413 6.09 -40.33 1.29
C THR A 413 5.49 -41.66 1.73
N GLN A 414 5.63 -42.70 0.90
CA GLN A 414 5.17 -44.04 1.24
C GLN A 414 6.03 -44.63 2.38
N LYS A 415 5.37 -45.22 3.38
CA LYS A 415 6.04 -46.06 4.39
C LYS A 415 5.90 -47.53 4.01
N GLU A 416 6.90 -48.31 4.36
CA GLU A 416 6.93 -49.75 4.08
C GLU A 416 7.01 -50.52 5.40
N LEU A 417 6.21 -51.58 5.49
CA LEU A 417 6.29 -52.60 6.54
C LEU A 417 6.08 -53.96 5.87
N ALA A 418 7.01 -54.88 6.06
CA ALA A 418 6.95 -56.23 5.52
C ALA A 418 6.47 -57.21 6.61
N ALA A 419 5.65 -58.18 6.21
CA ALA A 419 5.30 -59.30 7.06
C ALA A 419 6.39 -60.37 6.96
N GLY A 420 6.98 -60.70 8.10
CA GLY A 420 7.89 -61.84 8.29
C GLY A 420 7.13 -63.08 8.73
N PRO A 421 7.85 -64.09 9.27
CA PRO A 421 7.24 -65.32 9.75
C PRO A 421 6.11 -65.07 10.76
N ASN A 422 5.05 -65.87 10.64
CA ASN A 422 3.89 -65.88 11.53
C ASN A 422 3.11 -64.54 11.62
N VAL A 423 3.25 -63.67 10.62
CA VAL A 423 2.45 -62.48 10.43
C VAL A 423 1.79 -62.56 9.05
N GLU A 424 0.49 -62.31 9.00
CA GLU A 424 -0.25 -62.17 7.73
C GLU A 424 -0.60 -60.70 7.47
N ILE A 425 -0.72 -60.36 6.18
CA ILE A 425 -1.19 -59.05 5.71
C ILE A 425 -2.62 -59.21 5.23
N ILE A 426 -3.51 -58.35 5.74
CA ILE A 426 -4.90 -58.27 5.34
C ILE A 426 -5.10 -56.92 4.66
N GLU A 427 -5.60 -56.95 3.44
CA GLU A 427 -6.01 -55.74 2.73
C GLU A 427 -7.35 -55.25 3.29
N GLY A 428 -7.34 -54.08 3.93
CA GLY A 428 -8.56 -53.34 4.27
C GLY A 428 -8.90 -52.31 3.19
N ASP A 429 -10.02 -51.60 3.37
CA ASP A 429 -10.52 -50.64 2.36
C ASP A 429 -9.50 -49.53 2.02
N ASN A 430 -8.67 -49.10 2.98
CA ASN A 430 -7.66 -48.05 2.76
C ASN A 430 -6.46 -48.16 3.72
N GLU A 431 -6.16 -49.37 4.20
CA GLU A 431 -5.00 -49.65 5.04
C GLU A 431 -4.62 -51.13 4.94
N LEU A 432 -3.34 -51.43 5.13
CA LEU A 432 -2.86 -52.80 5.32
C LEU A 432 -2.83 -53.11 6.80
N ILE A 433 -3.42 -54.24 7.19
CA ILE A 433 -3.49 -54.70 8.57
C ILE A 433 -2.55 -55.89 8.73
N PHE A 434 -1.66 -55.82 9.72
CA PHE A 434 -0.73 -56.89 10.06
C PHE A 434 -1.26 -57.64 11.27
N ARG A 435 -1.50 -58.95 11.12
CA ARG A 435 -2.10 -59.80 12.17
C ARG A 435 -1.19 -60.98 12.51
N SER A 436 -1.11 -61.32 13.79
CA SER A 436 -0.40 -62.53 14.25
C SER A 436 -1.13 -63.79 13.80
N LEU A 437 -0.38 -64.81 13.35
CA LEU A 437 -0.91 -66.13 13.04
C LEU A 437 -0.82 -67.11 14.22
N ILE A 438 0.06 -66.83 15.17
CA ILE A 438 0.33 -67.66 16.35
C ILE A 438 0.43 -66.80 17.61
N ASP A 439 0.35 -67.44 18.76
CA ASP A 439 0.74 -66.85 20.04
C ASP A 439 2.27 -66.70 20.08
N GLY A 440 2.80 -65.56 20.54
CA GLY A 440 4.24 -65.42 20.70
C GLY A 440 4.76 -64.00 20.76
N ARG A 441 6.08 -63.84 20.61
CA ARG A 441 6.76 -62.54 20.78
C ARG A 441 6.81 -61.78 19.47
N VAL A 442 6.30 -60.54 19.47
CA VAL A 442 6.44 -59.62 18.33
C VAL A 442 7.85 -59.05 18.27
N SER A 443 8.42 -59.03 17.08
CA SER A 443 9.65 -58.31 16.77
C SER A 443 9.47 -57.48 15.51
N ASN A 444 9.85 -56.21 15.58
CA ASN A 444 9.99 -55.35 14.41
C ASN A 444 11.47 -55.02 14.20
N GLN A 445 12.10 -55.65 13.20
CA GLN A 445 13.49 -55.38 12.86
C GLN A 445 13.55 -54.77 11.46
N LYS A 446 13.99 -53.50 11.38
CA LYS A 446 14.18 -52.77 10.11
C LYS A 446 12.94 -52.78 9.19
N GLY A 447 11.73 -52.74 9.77
CA GLY A 447 10.49 -52.76 9.00
C GLY A 447 10.03 -54.18 8.61
N LEU A 448 10.63 -55.23 9.16
CA LEU A 448 10.12 -56.60 9.09
C LEU A 448 9.44 -56.95 10.41
N LEU A 449 8.12 -57.15 10.37
CA LEU A 449 7.31 -57.53 11.51
C LEU A 449 7.14 -59.05 11.55
N GLN A 450 7.52 -59.69 12.64
CA GLN A 450 7.51 -61.15 12.78
C GLN A 450 7.10 -61.55 14.18
N VAL A 451 6.49 -62.74 14.31
CA VAL A 451 6.12 -63.33 15.60
C VAL A 451 6.91 -64.63 15.80
N PHE A 452 7.57 -64.75 16.94
CA PHE A 452 8.33 -65.94 17.32
C PHE A 452 7.56 -66.78 18.33
N GLU A 453 7.40 -68.07 18.04
CA GLU A 453 6.83 -69.09 18.94
C GLU A 453 7.80 -69.45 20.08
N THR A 454 9.11 -69.33 19.84
CA THR A 454 10.15 -69.67 20.80
C THR A 454 10.95 -68.42 21.18
N LEU A 455 11.13 -68.21 22.48
CA LEU A 455 11.92 -67.14 23.04
C LEU A 455 13.35 -67.62 23.31
N HIS A 456 14.31 -67.20 22.49
CA HIS A 456 15.70 -67.61 22.60
C HIS A 456 16.59 -66.51 23.22
N PHE A 457 17.31 -66.86 24.28
CA PHE A 457 18.35 -66.05 24.92
C PHE A 457 19.71 -66.67 24.68
N THR A 458 20.67 -65.91 24.15
CA THR A 458 22.05 -66.41 23.91
C THR A 458 22.96 -66.30 25.13
N ALA A 459 22.53 -65.59 26.18
CA ALA A 459 23.31 -65.28 27.37
C ALA A 459 22.48 -65.57 28.64
N ASP A 460 23.05 -65.23 29.80
CA ASP A 460 22.43 -65.44 31.10
C ASP A 460 21.17 -64.58 31.28
N ILE A 461 20.17 -65.13 31.97
CA ILE A 461 18.99 -64.38 32.43
C ILE A 461 19.36 -63.65 33.72
N GLY A 462 19.27 -62.32 33.70
CA GLY A 462 19.71 -61.45 34.78
C GLY A 462 19.13 -60.05 34.68
N TYR A 463 19.77 -59.07 35.31
CA TYR A 463 19.29 -57.68 35.33
C TYR A 463 19.20 -57.00 33.95
N GLN A 464 19.82 -57.57 32.92
CA GLN A 464 19.72 -57.06 31.55
C GLN A 464 18.49 -57.61 30.80
N THR A 465 17.95 -58.76 31.22
CA THR A 465 16.81 -59.43 30.57
C THR A 465 15.53 -59.34 31.38
N GLY A 466 15.65 -59.29 32.71
CA GLY A 466 14.55 -59.38 33.66
C GLY A 466 14.00 -60.80 33.82
N ASN A 467 12.89 -60.88 34.55
CA ASN A 467 11.99 -62.01 34.62
C ASN A 467 11.37 -62.24 33.24
N VAL A 468 11.07 -63.50 32.95
CA VAL A 468 10.51 -63.94 31.67
C VAL A 468 9.16 -64.57 31.94
N ASP A 469 8.14 -64.12 31.21
CA ASP A 469 6.80 -64.72 31.21
C ASP A 469 6.34 -64.80 29.75
N PHE A 470 6.17 -66.01 29.22
CA PHE A 470 6.01 -66.24 27.79
C PHE A 470 5.07 -67.41 27.47
N SER A 471 4.13 -67.26 26.54
CA SER A 471 3.16 -68.33 26.22
C SER A 471 3.70 -69.43 25.27
N GLY A 472 5.02 -69.56 25.15
CA GLY A 472 5.65 -70.51 24.24
C GLY A 472 6.93 -71.08 24.83
N ASP A 473 7.72 -71.73 23.99
CA ASP A 473 8.96 -72.36 24.43
C ASP A 473 10.03 -71.31 24.76
N VAL A 474 10.76 -71.49 25.86
CA VAL A 474 11.86 -70.61 26.27
C VAL A 474 13.16 -71.38 26.21
N VAL A 475 14.13 -70.87 25.46
CA VAL A 475 15.47 -71.46 25.31
C VAL A 475 16.52 -70.47 25.79
N ILE A 476 17.35 -70.89 26.74
CA ILE A 476 18.37 -70.07 27.39
C ILE A 476 19.73 -70.75 27.19
N GLY A 477 20.62 -70.08 26.45
CA GLY A 477 22.00 -70.53 26.20
C GLY A 477 22.95 -70.32 27.39
N GLY A 478 22.57 -69.46 28.35
CA GLY A 478 23.32 -69.18 29.57
C GLY A 478 22.71 -69.79 30.83
N SER A 479 23.07 -69.21 31.97
CA SER A 479 22.54 -69.53 33.30
C SER A 479 21.38 -68.60 33.69
N VAL A 480 20.58 -69.02 34.67
CA VAL A 480 19.57 -68.17 35.32
C VAL A 480 20.17 -67.65 36.61
N LEU A 481 20.41 -66.33 36.69
CA LEU A 481 21.02 -65.69 37.85
C LEU A 481 20.09 -65.73 39.09
N PRO A 482 20.62 -65.48 40.30
CA PRO A 482 19.86 -65.62 41.52
C PRO A 482 18.63 -64.71 41.60
N GLY A 483 17.49 -65.27 42.00
CA GLY A 483 16.27 -64.51 42.25
C GLY A 483 15.47 -64.08 41.02
N PHE A 484 15.73 -64.64 39.84
CA PHE A 484 14.94 -64.38 38.63
C PHE A 484 13.86 -65.45 38.40
N SER A 485 12.75 -65.04 37.81
CA SER A 485 11.60 -65.89 37.49
C SER A 485 11.47 -66.10 35.99
N ILE A 486 11.26 -67.34 35.57
CA ILE A 486 10.94 -67.72 34.19
C ILE A 486 9.66 -68.56 34.22
N LYS A 487 8.64 -68.08 33.50
CA LYS A 487 7.37 -68.77 33.30
C LYS A 487 7.15 -69.00 31.81
N ALA A 488 6.76 -70.21 31.45
CA ALA A 488 6.46 -70.61 30.09
C ALA A 488 5.17 -71.43 30.01
N GLU A 489 4.26 -71.12 29.08
CA GLU A 489 3.18 -72.08 28.74
C GLU A 489 3.71 -73.23 27.87
N GLY A 490 4.90 -73.07 27.27
CA GLY A 490 5.63 -74.13 26.57
C GLY A 490 6.64 -74.86 27.46
N SER A 491 7.70 -75.36 26.84
CA SER A 491 8.84 -75.99 27.52
C SER A 491 9.97 -74.98 27.80
N ILE A 492 10.75 -75.20 28.86
CA ILE A 492 11.93 -74.40 29.20
C ILE A 492 13.20 -75.24 29.00
N ALA A 493 14.12 -74.77 28.17
CA ALA A 493 15.43 -75.39 27.97
C ALA A 493 16.56 -74.45 28.39
N ILE A 494 17.39 -74.85 29.35
CA ILE A 494 18.49 -74.07 29.91
C ILE A 494 19.81 -74.83 29.71
N GLN A 495 20.75 -74.24 28.97
CA GLN A 495 22.08 -74.83 28.76
C GLN A 495 23.02 -74.64 29.95
N GLY A 496 22.91 -73.51 30.67
CA GLY A 496 23.72 -73.20 31.84
C GLY A 496 23.15 -73.76 33.14
N GLN A 497 23.45 -73.09 34.25
CA GLN A 497 23.01 -73.46 35.59
C GLN A 497 21.80 -72.63 36.02
N VAL A 498 21.01 -73.17 36.94
CA VAL A 498 19.96 -72.40 37.65
C VAL A 498 20.50 -72.08 39.04
N GLU A 499 20.67 -70.80 39.34
CA GLU A 499 21.24 -70.34 40.61
C GLU A 499 20.19 -70.10 41.71
N ALA A 500 20.66 -69.78 42.92
CA ALA A 500 19.85 -69.76 44.14
C ALA A 500 18.66 -68.79 44.07
N GLY A 501 17.49 -69.25 44.53
CA GLY A 501 16.28 -68.44 44.60
C GLY A 501 15.62 -68.14 43.24
N ALA A 502 16.04 -68.80 42.16
CA ALA A 502 15.34 -68.72 40.89
C ALA A 502 14.00 -69.48 40.92
N TYR A 503 13.02 -69.00 40.15
CA TYR A 503 11.71 -69.64 39.98
C TYR A 503 11.50 -70.03 38.53
N LEU A 504 11.29 -71.31 38.27
CA LEU A 504 10.97 -71.84 36.94
C LEU A 504 9.59 -72.49 36.97
N GLU A 505 8.72 -72.12 36.04
CA GLU A 505 7.39 -72.70 35.86
C GLU A 505 7.14 -72.95 34.37
N ALA A 506 6.83 -74.19 34.00
CA ALA A 506 6.50 -74.57 32.64
C ALA A 506 5.27 -75.49 32.62
N GLU A 507 4.32 -75.26 31.71
CA GLU A 507 3.27 -76.27 31.47
C GLU A 507 3.84 -77.48 30.68
N GLY A 508 4.91 -77.26 29.91
CA GLY A 508 5.69 -78.32 29.26
C GLY A 508 6.87 -78.81 30.09
N ASP A 509 7.90 -79.32 29.39
CA ASP A 509 9.08 -79.91 30.02
C ASP A 509 10.10 -78.84 30.46
N ILE A 510 10.82 -79.07 31.56
CA ILE A 510 11.96 -78.25 31.97
C ILE A 510 13.26 -79.05 31.87
N ILE A 511 14.15 -78.63 30.97
CA ILE A 511 15.45 -79.26 30.71
C ILE A 511 16.57 -78.32 31.16
N VAL A 512 17.41 -78.76 32.10
CA VAL A 512 18.57 -77.99 32.59
C VAL A 512 19.84 -78.81 32.42
N CYS A 513 20.81 -78.30 31.65
CA CYS A 513 22.06 -79.02 31.36
C CYS A 513 23.17 -78.79 32.42
N GLY A 514 23.28 -77.58 32.98
CA GLY A 514 24.37 -77.21 33.91
C GLY A 514 24.09 -77.50 35.39
N GLY A 515 22.88 -77.97 35.72
CA GLY A 515 22.45 -78.29 37.08
C GLY A 515 21.68 -77.16 37.79
N ILE A 516 20.94 -77.53 38.83
CA ILE A 516 20.12 -76.63 39.66
C ILE A 516 20.80 -76.52 41.03
N VAL A 517 21.10 -75.30 41.47
CA VAL A 517 21.94 -75.03 42.66
C VAL A 517 21.31 -73.95 43.54
N GLY A 518 21.22 -74.20 44.85
CA GLY A 518 20.91 -73.18 45.86
C GLY A 518 19.66 -73.46 46.72
N GLU A 519 19.60 -72.80 47.87
CA GLU A 519 18.42 -72.80 48.75
C GLU A 519 17.29 -71.95 48.12
N GLU A 520 16.02 -72.29 48.42
CA GLU A 520 14.81 -71.58 47.95
C GLU A 520 14.52 -71.58 46.43
N THR A 521 15.31 -72.30 45.62
CA THR A 521 15.03 -72.49 44.18
C THR A 521 13.79 -73.37 43.99
N ARG A 522 12.87 -72.93 43.11
CA ARG A 522 11.63 -73.66 42.83
C ARG A 522 11.47 -73.92 41.35
N VAL A 523 11.22 -75.19 41.01
CA VAL A 523 10.99 -75.65 39.64
C VAL A 523 9.67 -76.40 39.61
N VAL A 524 8.75 -75.95 38.77
CA VAL A 524 7.40 -76.51 38.58
C VAL A 524 7.26 -76.83 37.10
N SER A 525 6.94 -78.08 36.78
CA SER A 525 6.73 -78.55 35.41
C SER A 525 5.51 -79.44 35.40
N ASP A 526 4.58 -79.17 34.49
CA ASP A 526 3.41 -80.02 34.22
C ASP A 526 3.64 -80.94 32.99
N GLY A 527 4.87 -80.93 32.46
CA GLY A 527 5.38 -81.81 31.40
C GLY A 527 5.57 -83.26 31.84
N ALA A 528 5.89 -84.13 30.87
CA ALA A 528 5.75 -85.60 31.00
C ALA A 528 7.04 -86.34 31.39
#